data_AF-A0A1F5YQS6-F1
#
_entry.id   AF-A0A1F5YQS6-F1
#
_cell.length_a   1.000
_cell.length_b   1.000
_cell.length_c   1.000
_cell.angle_alpha   90.00
_cell.angle_beta   90.00
_cell.angle_gamma   90.00
#
_symmetry.space_group_name_H-M   'P 1'
#
loop_
_entity.id
_entity.type
_entity.pdbx_description
1 polymer ?
#
loop_
_entity_poly.entity_id
_entity_poly.type
_entity_poly.pdbx_seq_one_letter_code
_entity_poly.pdbx_strand_id
1 'polypeptide(L)'
;MDNKLDLQKKTQIFVDGFLNMDILGQSFNCPYWSNKMKNGRVVLRGFLDGKGDSKSIKHQLENLILPEINKDQILSNPLLFYKFAKKNRIGIDCSGFVYRILDFLISRGFVKRRINKITGVFKDGIRKTNASALTSNEFNVKVNTAGKVQFADMIRFNGGQHIALIIDKSADILTYVHSSKQLSEKYGVHKASIRITDPSKGLEFQIWQEKTGKGDNFGQKYFRPEIGDGIFRLKAFP
;
A
#
# COMPACT_ATOMS: atom_id res chain seq x y z
N MET A 1 16.04 -1.90 20.82
CA MET A 1 15.52 -2.52 19.59
C MET A 1 14.17 -3.11 19.93
N ASP A 2 13.14 -2.76 19.18
CA ASP A 2 11.81 -3.35 19.39
C ASP A 2 11.89 -4.85 19.07
N ASN A 3 11.25 -5.69 19.89
CA ASN A 3 11.07 -7.09 19.51
C ASN A 3 10.08 -7.16 18.33
N LYS A 4 10.10 -8.27 17.57
CA LYS A 4 9.33 -8.39 16.31
C LYS A 4 7.83 -8.14 16.50
N LEU A 5 7.26 -8.62 17.61
CA LEU A 5 5.83 -8.47 17.93
C LEU A 5 5.47 -7.01 18.22
N ASP A 6 6.30 -6.31 18.98
CA ASP A 6 6.13 -4.88 19.26
C ASP A 6 6.21 -4.03 17.99
N LEU A 7 7.16 -4.35 17.11
CA LEU A 7 7.28 -3.66 15.82
C LEU A 7 6.06 -3.89 14.91
N GLN A 8 5.53 -5.12 14.87
CA GLN A 8 4.30 -5.41 14.11
C GLN A 8 3.12 -4.59 14.65
N LYS A 9 2.95 -4.50 15.98
CA LYS A 9 1.92 -3.65 16.60
C LYS A 9 2.10 -2.17 16.27
N LYS A 10 3.32 -1.64 16.37
CA LYS A 10 3.64 -0.26 15.99
C LYS A 10 3.38 0.01 14.49
N THR A 11 3.68 -0.97 13.64
CA THR A 11 3.37 -0.89 12.20
C THR A 11 1.88 -0.89 11.96
N GLN A 12 1.12 -1.70 12.71
CA GLN A 12 -0.33 -1.73 12.63
C GLN A 12 -0.92 -0.36 12.98
N ILE A 13 -0.48 0.28 14.08
CA ILE A 13 -0.89 1.64 14.45
C ILE A 13 -0.57 2.66 13.35
N PHE A 14 0.63 2.57 12.76
CA PHE A 14 1.03 3.46 11.67
C PHE A 14 0.12 3.29 10.44
N VAL A 15 -0.16 2.04 10.06
CA VAL A 15 -1.04 1.69 8.93
C VAL A 15 -2.49 2.07 9.23
N ASP A 16 -2.96 1.97 10.47
CA ASP A 16 -4.31 2.36 10.88
C ASP A 16 -4.57 3.84 10.70
N GLY A 17 -3.53 4.69 10.77
CA GLY A 17 -3.62 6.08 10.37
C GLY A 17 -4.04 6.30 8.92
N PHE A 18 -3.90 5.30 8.03
CA PHE A 18 -4.43 5.33 6.67
C PHE A 18 -5.70 4.49 6.51
N LEU A 19 -5.90 3.42 7.28
CA LEU A 19 -7.09 2.57 7.18
C LEU A 19 -8.32 3.22 7.82
N ASN A 20 -8.14 3.98 8.89
CA ASN A 20 -9.23 4.54 9.69
C ASN A 20 -8.96 6.03 9.91
N MET A 21 -8.88 6.80 8.82
CA MET A 21 -8.74 8.24 8.91
C MET A 21 -10.03 8.84 9.46
N ASP A 22 -9.96 9.32 10.69
CA ASP A 22 -10.98 10.21 11.24
C ASP A 22 -10.92 11.55 10.51
N ILE A 23 -11.98 11.89 9.79
CA ILE A 23 -12.20 13.17 9.11
C ILE A 23 -13.43 13.81 9.76
N LEU A 24 -13.22 14.80 10.61
CA LEU A 24 -14.29 15.53 11.30
C LEU A 24 -15.31 14.62 12.03
N GLY A 25 -14.83 13.56 12.70
CA GLY A 25 -15.65 12.62 13.46
C GLY A 25 -16.17 11.43 12.66
N GLN A 26 -15.87 11.33 11.36
CA GLN A 26 -16.24 10.21 10.50
C GLN A 26 -15.01 9.42 10.04
N SER A 27 -15.07 8.09 10.10
CA SER A 27 -13.93 7.23 9.73
C SER A 27 -13.99 6.82 8.26
N PHE A 28 -12.89 7.04 7.54
CA PHE A 28 -12.72 6.62 6.14
C PHE A 28 -11.36 5.98 5.91
N ASN A 29 -11.28 5.09 4.92
CA ASN A 29 -9.98 4.69 4.38
C ASN A 29 -9.34 5.88 3.65
N CYS A 30 -8.01 5.93 3.63
CA CYS A 30 -7.25 6.89 2.83
C CYS A 30 -7.60 6.74 1.35
N PRO A 31 -8.10 7.81 0.69
CA PRO A 31 -8.42 7.77 -0.73
C PRO A 31 -7.20 7.39 -1.59
N TYR A 32 -7.48 6.76 -2.72
CA TYR A 32 -6.46 6.56 -3.74
C TYR A 32 -6.30 7.79 -4.64
N TRP A 33 -5.06 8.20 -4.86
CA TRP A 33 -4.71 9.10 -5.94
C TRP A 33 -3.33 8.75 -6.52
N SER A 34 -3.22 8.71 -7.84
CA SER A 34 -1.95 8.63 -8.56
C SER A 34 -1.84 9.76 -9.57
N ASN A 35 -0.63 10.28 -9.74
CA ASN A 35 -0.34 11.28 -10.77
C ASN A 35 -0.64 10.71 -12.15
N LYS A 36 -1.20 11.55 -13.04
CA LYS A 36 -1.45 11.14 -14.42
C LYS A 36 -0.21 11.38 -15.26
N MET A 37 0.17 10.35 -16.01
CA MET A 37 1.30 10.38 -16.93
C MET A 37 0.79 10.40 -18.37
N LYS A 38 1.46 11.15 -19.24
CA LYS A 38 1.30 11.08 -20.70
C LYS A 38 2.69 11.13 -21.33
N ASN A 39 3.04 10.14 -22.15
CA ASN A 39 4.35 10.04 -22.80
C ASN A 39 5.53 10.19 -21.81
N GLY A 40 5.45 9.49 -20.67
CA GLY A 40 6.51 9.53 -19.64
C GLY A 40 6.59 10.82 -18.81
N ARG A 41 5.73 11.81 -19.06
CA ARG A 41 5.70 13.09 -18.33
C ARG A 41 4.46 13.19 -17.44
N VAL A 42 4.63 13.81 -16.27
CA VAL A 42 3.52 14.10 -15.36
C VAL A 42 2.68 15.23 -15.96
N VAL A 43 1.41 14.94 -16.29
CA VAL A 43 0.46 15.94 -16.81
C VAL A 43 -0.55 16.39 -15.75
N LEU A 44 -0.73 15.61 -14.68
CA LEU A 44 -1.60 15.97 -13.58
C LEU A 44 -1.01 15.51 -12.26
N ARG A 45 -0.76 16.46 -11.37
CA ARG A 45 -0.31 16.20 -10.01
C ARG A 45 -1.49 16.20 -9.04
N GLY A 46 -1.43 15.31 -8.06
CA GLY A 46 -2.26 15.42 -6.87
C GLY A 46 -1.50 16.04 -5.72
N PHE A 47 -2.21 16.16 -4.60
CA PHE A 47 -1.64 16.61 -3.35
C PHE A 47 -0.44 15.73 -2.97
N LEU A 48 0.71 16.37 -2.71
CA LEU A 48 2.00 15.71 -2.43
C LEU A 48 2.35 14.60 -3.44
N ASP A 49 1.99 14.77 -4.71
CA ASP A 49 2.23 13.79 -5.78
C ASP A 49 1.63 12.39 -5.55
N GLY A 50 0.60 12.28 -4.70
CA GLY A 50 0.04 10.99 -4.29
C GLY A 50 0.97 10.21 -3.35
N LYS A 51 1.86 10.91 -2.64
CA LYS A 51 2.89 10.35 -1.75
C LYS A 51 2.82 10.89 -0.31
N GLY A 52 1.75 11.60 0.04
CA GLY A 52 1.58 12.20 1.38
C GLY A 52 1.58 11.19 2.51
N ASP A 53 1.91 11.62 3.73
CA ASP A 53 1.62 10.84 4.94
C ASP A 53 0.15 11.03 5.37
N SER A 54 -0.33 10.16 6.26
CA SER A 54 -1.73 10.15 6.69
C SER A 54 -2.17 11.46 7.35
N LYS A 55 -1.32 12.09 8.16
CA LYS A 55 -1.65 13.34 8.85
C LYS A 55 -1.81 14.48 7.85
N SER A 56 -0.88 14.60 6.91
CA SER A 56 -0.94 15.62 5.86
C SER A 56 -2.16 15.44 4.96
N ILE A 57 -2.49 14.18 4.59
CA ILE A 57 -3.68 13.88 3.78
C ILE A 57 -4.97 14.20 4.54
N LYS A 58 -5.08 13.78 5.80
CA LYS A 58 -6.21 14.10 6.68
C LYS A 58 -6.43 15.61 6.77
N HIS A 59 -5.39 16.35 7.14
CA HIS A 59 -5.48 17.79 7.32
C HIS A 59 -5.94 18.51 6.04
N GLN A 60 -5.40 18.09 4.88
CA GLN A 60 -5.82 18.67 3.60
C GLN A 60 -7.27 18.34 3.25
N LEU A 61 -7.74 17.13 3.55
CA LEU A 61 -9.15 16.77 3.34
C LEU A 61 -10.08 17.60 4.24
N GLU A 62 -9.74 17.74 5.52
CA GLU A 62 -10.50 18.55 6.47
C GLU A 62 -10.59 20.01 6.01
N ASN A 63 -9.46 20.62 5.64
CA ASN A 63 -9.42 22.00 5.16
C ASN A 63 -10.28 22.23 3.92
N LEU A 64 -10.40 21.25 3.02
CA LEU A 64 -11.23 21.37 1.84
C LEU A 64 -12.70 21.04 2.08
N ILE A 65 -13.02 20.13 3.01
CA ILE A 65 -14.41 19.73 3.30
C ILE A 65 -15.11 20.76 4.19
N LEU A 66 -14.40 21.36 5.15
CA LEU A 66 -14.98 22.33 6.09
C LEU A 66 -15.80 23.47 5.45
N PRO A 67 -15.35 24.12 4.36
CA PRO A 67 -16.12 25.18 3.70
C PRO A 67 -17.22 24.70 2.74
N GLU A 68 -17.35 23.38 2.49
CA GLU A 68 -18.34 22.87 1.53
C GLU A 68 -19.77 22.95 2.11
N ILE A 69 -20.69 23.51 1.33
CA ILE A 69 -22.11 23.66 1.70
C ILE A 69 -22.74 22.29 2.01
N ASN A 70 -22.32 21.24 1.28
CA ASN A 70 -22.82 19.89 1.42
C ASN A 70 -21.89 18.95 2.23
N LYS A 71 -21.04 19.50 3.12
CA LYS A 71 -20.07 18.73 3.91
C LYS A 71 -20.69 17.52 4.64
N ASP A 72 -21.87 17.67 5.23
CA ASP A 72 -22.51 16.61 6.01
C ASP A 72 -22.97 15.45 5.11
N GLN A 73 -23.37 15.74 3.87
CA GLN A 73 -23.69 14.73 2.86
C GLN A 73 -22.43 14.01 2.38
N ILE A 74 -21.32 14.75 2.20
CA ILE A 74 -20.03 14.16 1.82
C ILE A 74 -19.54 13.21 2.93
N LEU A 75 -19.62 13.65 4.19
CA LEU A 75 -19.13 12.93 5.36
C LEU A 75 -20.02 11.74 5.78
N SER A 76 -21.31 11.74 5.41
CA SER A 76 -22.20 10.60 5.69
C SER A 76 -22.19 9.51 4.60
N ASN A 77 -21.55 9.76 3.45
CA ASN A 77 -21.55 8.83 2.33
C ASN A 77 -20.14 8.57 1.78
N PRO A 78 -19.56 7.38 2.01
CA PRO A 78 -18.23 7.02 1.53
C PRO A 78 -18.01 7.22 0.03
N LEU A 79 -19.03 6.98 -0.81
CA LEU A 79 -18.91 7.18 -2.25
C LEU A 79 -18.80 8.67 -2.60
N LEU A 80 -19.54 9.54 -1.92
CA LEU A 80 -19.43 10.99 -2.10
C LEU A 80 -18.09 11.50 -1.58
N PHE A 81 -17.63 11.01 -0.43
CA PHE A 81 -16.29 11.30 0.10
C PHE A 81 -15.18 10.94 -0.89
N TYR A 82 -15.17 9.74 -1.47
CA TYR A 82 -14.14 9.35 -2.44
C TYR A 82 -14.24 10.14 -3.75
N LYS A 83 -15.45 10.49 -4.21
CA LYS A 83 -15.64 11.39 -5.36
C LYS A 83 -15.08 12.78 -5.06
N PHE A 84 -15.32 13.31 -3.87
CA PHE A 84 -14.80 14.58 -3.41
C PHE A 84 -13.26 14.58 -3.35
N ALA A 85 -12.66 13.59 -2.69
CA ALA A 85 -11.21 13.45 -2.60
C ALA A 85 -10.56 13.35 -3.99
N LYS A 86 -11.18 12.57 -4.91
CA LYS A 86 -10.73 12.44 -6.30
C LYS A 86 -10.84 13.75 -7.09
N LYS A 87 -11.93 14.51 -6.93
CA LYS A 87 -12.11 15.83 -7.57
C LYS A 87 -10.99 16.79 -7.13
N ASN A 88 -10.64 16.74 -5.85
CA ASN A 88 -9.59 17.53 -5.23
C ASN A 88 -8.18 16.93 -5.34
N ARG A 89 -8.04 15.78 -6.01
CA ARG A 89 -6.76 15.12 -6.28
C ARG A 89 -5.98 14.74 -5.02
N ILE A 90 -6.69 14.34 -3.97
CA ILE A 90 -6.12 13.95 -2.69
C ILE A 90 -6.19 12.44 -2.54
N GLY A 91 -5.08 11.87 -2.08
CA GLY A 91 -4.95 10.46 -1.77
C GLY A 91 -3.50 10.01 -1.82
N ILE A 92 -3.32 8.71 -1.78
CA ILE A 92 -2.01 8.06 -1.87
C ILE A 92 -2.04 6.92 -2.89
N ASP A 93 -1.00 6.81 -3.71
CA ASP A 93 -0.86 5.68 -4.62
C ASP A 93 -0.26 4.45 -3.93
N CYS A 94 -0.31 3.29 -4.58
CA CYS A 94 0.16 2.02 -4.02
C CYS A 94 1.64 2.07 -3.60
N SER A 95 2.51 2.59 -4.46
CA SER A 95 3.96 2.66 -4.18
C SER A 95 4.31 3.70 -3.13
N GLY A 96 3.63 4.85 -3.08
CA GLY A 96 3.81 5.86 -2.05
C GLY A 96 3.40 5.33 -0.69
N PHE A 97 2.28 4.60 -0.64
CA PHE A 97 1.82 3.96 0.58
C PHE A 97 2.82 2.91 1.09
N VAL A 98 3.24 1.97 0.23
CA VAL A 98 4.24 0.96 0.61
C VAL A 98 5.57 1.62 1.03
N TYR A 99 6.05 2.62 0.28
CA TYR A 99 7.26 3.36 0.64
C TYR A 99 7.17 3.97 2.04
N ARG A 100 6.04 4.58 2.41
CA ARG A 100 5.84 5.18 3.74
C ARG A 100 5.93 4.15 4.86
N ILE A 101 5.37 2.95 4.66
CA ILE A 101 5.47 1.86 5.64
C ILE A 101 6.91 1.35 5.73
N LEU A 102 7.59 1.15 4.60
CA LEU A 102 8.99 0.73 4.58
C LEU A 102 9.91 1.75 5.26
N ASP A 103 9.69 3.05 5.04
CA ASP A 103 10.44 4.12 5.72
C ASP A 103 10.20 4.11 7.22
N PHE A 104 8.96 3.91 7.65
CA PHE A 104 8.62 3.73 9.06
C PHE A 104 9.39 2.53 9.66
N LEU A 105 9.36 1.35 9.02
CA LEU A 105 10.07 0.16 9.47
C LEU A 105 11.58 0.39 9.59
N ILE A 106 12.19 1.02 8.59
CA ILE A 106 13.63 1.35 8.59
C ILE A 106 13.96 2.31 9.73
N SER A 107 13.15 3.35 9.94
CA SER A 107 13.34 4.32 11.03
C SER A 107 13.24 3.70 12.43
N ARG A 108 12.56 2.55 12.55
CA ARG A 108 12.45 1.75 13.78
C ARG A 108 13.51 0.65 13.89
N GLY A 109 14.45 0.60 12.96
CA GLY A 109 15.57 -0.34 13.00
C GLY A 109 15.23 -1.73 12.47
N PHE A 110 14.18 -1.91 11.68
CA PHE A 110 13.89 -3.17 10.99
C PHE A 110 14.81 -3.39 9.79
N VAL A 111 16.12 -3.42 10.03
CA VAL A 111 17.16 -3.50 9.00
C VAL A 111 18.37 -4.28 9.51
N LYS A 112 19.04 -4.99 8.61
CA LYS A 112 20.32 -5.69 8.85
C LYS A 112 21.53 -4.75 8.94
N ARG A 113 21.41 -3.53 8.38
CA ARG A 113 22.51 -2.55 8.25
C ARG A 113 22.15 -1.26 8.98
N ARG A 114 23.16 -0.43 9.28
CA ARG A 114 22.97 0.92 9.84
C ARG A 114 22.37 1.86 8.77
N ILE A 115 21.08 1.73 8.53
CA ILE A 115 20.28 2.60 7.66
C ILE A 115 19.14 3.14 8.52
N ASN A 116 19.05 4.46 8.64
CA ASN A 116 18.05 5.10 9.51
C ASN A 116 16.86 5.68 8.73
N LYS A 117 16.94 5.71 7.39
CA LYS A 117 15.89 6.20 6.48
C LYS A 117 15.89 5.39 5.20
N ILE A 118 14.73 5.22 4.59
CA ILE A 118 14.60 4.49 3.31
C ILE A 118 15.41 5.10 2.17
N THR A 119 15.75 6.38 2.23
CA THR A 119 16.61 7.05 1.23
C THR A 119 18.05 6.51 1.23
N GLY A 120 18.47 5.81 2.29
CA GLY A 120 19.71 5.02 2.27
C GLY A 120 19.64 3.77 1.40
N VAL A 121 18.43 3.34 1.01
CA VAL A 121 18.18 2.27 0.04
C VAL A 121 17.78 2.88 -1.31
N PHE A 122 16.75 3.71 -1.32
CA PHE A 122 16.21 4.37 -2.52
C PHE A 122 16.63 5.85 -2.56
N LYS A 123 17.84 6.11 -3.06
CA LYS A 123 18.49 7.44 -3.01
C LYS A 123 17.68 8.56 -3.69
N ASP A 124 16.93 8.20 -4.72
CA ASP A 124 16.07 9.11 -5.49
C ASP A 124 14.81 9.58 -4.74
N GLY A 125 14.51 8.97 -3.58
CA GLY A 125 13.41 9.35 -2.71
C GLY A 125 12.02 8.96 -3.23
N ILE A 126 11.00 9.30 -2.45
CA ILE A 126 9.62 8.81 -2.63
C ILE A 126 8.98 9.19 -3.97
N ARG A 127 9.32 10.37 -4.53
CA ARG A 127 8.69 10.89 -5.76
C ARG A 127 9.16 10.17 -7.03
N LYS A 128 10.32 9.53 -6.97
CA LYS A 128 10.93 8.78 -8.09
C LYS A 128 10.87 7.26 -7.88
N THR A 129 10.40 6.82 -6.72
CA THR A 129 10.32 5.40 -6.38
C THR A 129 8.89 4.88 -6.66
N ASN A 130 8.74 4.11 -7.73
CA ASN A 130 7.47 3.47 -8.12
C ASN A 130 7.44 1.99 -7.72
N ALA A 131 6.33 1.28 -8.01
CA ALA A 131 6.17 -0.13 -7.66
C ALA A 131 7.26 -1.03 -8.28
N SER A 132 7.66 -0.78 -9.53
CA SER A 132 8.75 -1.51 -10.18
C SER A 132 10.11 -1.26 -9.51
N ALA A 133 10.39 -0.02 -9.11
CA ALA A 133 11.63 0.31 -8.38
C ALA A 133 11.67 -0.40 -7.02
N LEU A 134 10.57 -0.34 -6.26
CA LEU A 134 10.41 -0.99 -4.96
C LEU A 134 10.60 -2.50 -5.02
N THR A 135 10.30 -3.13 -6.16
CA THR A 135 10.36 -4.60 -6.35
C THR A 135 11.49 -5.03 -7.30
N SER A 136 12.43 -4.14 -7.60
CA SER A 136 13.56 -4.46 -8.48
C SER A 136 14.56 -5.41 -7.81
N ASN A 137 15.21 -6.24 -8.62
CA ASN A 137 16.24 -7.19 -8.16
C ASN A 137 17.50 -6.49 -7.61
N GLU A 138 17.68 -5.20 -7.91
CA GLU A 138 18.73 -4.37 -7.33
C GLU A 138 18.63 -4.34 -5.80
N PHE A 139 17.43 -4.04 -5.28
CA PHE A 139 17.19 -3.87 -3.84
C PHE A 139 16.58 -5.10 -3.17
N ASN A 140 16.09 -6.07 -3.94
CA ASN A 140 15.28 -7.17 -3.41
C ASN A 140 15.82 -8.56 -3.74
N VAL A 141 15.40 -9.53 -2.94
CA VAL A 141 15.46 -10.95 -3.25
C VAL A 141 14.04 -11.48 -3.48
N LYS A 142 13.86 -12.33 -4.49
CA LYS A 142 12.56 -12.97 -4.75
C LYS A 142 12.29 -14.06 -3.72
N VAL A 143 11.05 -14.11 -3.22
CA VAL A 143 10.58 -15.18 -2.34
C VAL A 143 9.68 -16.10 -3.17
N ASN A 144 10.13 -17.34 -3.36
CA ASN A 144 9.52 -18.26 -4.34
C ASN A 144 8.36 -19.10 -3.79
N THR A 145 8.20 -19.20 -2.46
CA THR A 145 7.17 -20.05 -1.86
C THR A 145 6.42 -19.31 -0.76
N ALA A 146 5.12 -19.58 -0.64
CA ALA A 146 4.23 -18.98 0.34
C ALA A 146 4.69 -19.27 1.78
N GLY A 147 5.25 -20.46 2.03
CA GLY A 147 5.81 -20.84 3.31
C GLY A 147 6.97 -19.96 3.76
N LYS A 148 7.73 -19.37 2.81
CA LYS A 148 8.88 -18.48 3.09
C LYS A 148 8.50 -17.00 3.20
N VAL A 149 7.24 -16.65 2.90
CA VAL A 149 6.75 -15.27 3.04
C VAL A 149 6.84 -14.84 4.50
N GLN A 150 7.23 -13.59 4.70
CA GLN A 150 7.40 -12.96 6.01
C GLN A 150 6.76 -11.58 6.05
N PHE A 151 6.63 -11.07 7.27
CA PHE A 151 6.32 -9.67 7.53
C PHE A 151 7.24 -8.74 6.72
N ALA A 152 6.63 -7.71 6.14
CA ALA A 152 7.26 -6.69 5.30
C ALA A 152 7.82 -7.17 3.94
N ASP A 153 7.50 -8.40 3.52
CA ASP A 153 7.63 -8.77 2.11
C ASP A 153 6.62 -7.98 1.26
N MET A 154 7.02 -7.62 0.04
CA MET A 154 6.17 -6.93 -0.92
C MET A 154 5.60 -7.91 -1.93
N ILE A 155 4.35 -7.71 -2.35
CA ILE A 155 3.76 -8.41 -3.48
C ILE A 155 3.70 -7.45 -4.66
N ARG A 156 4.31 -7.84 -5.78
CA ARG A 156 4.23 -7.13 -7.07
C ARG A 156 3.03 -7.64 -7.86
N PHE A 157 2.30 -6.73 -8.49
CA PHE A 157 1.17 -7.04 -9.35
C PHE A 157 1.28 -6.36 -10.72
N ASN A 158 0.64 -6.97 -11.71
CA ASN A 158 0.45 -6.47 -13.06
C ASN A 158 1.75 -5.97 -13.70
N GLY A 159 2.82 -6.77 -13.60
CA GLY A 159 4.12 -6.45 -14.20
C GLY A 159 4.80 -5.26 -13.54
N GLY A 160 4.50 -4.95 -12.27
CA GLY A 160 5.12 -3.84 -11.53
C GLY A 160 4.38 -2.52 -11.62
N GLN A 161 3.11 -2.55 -12.05
CA GLN A 161 2.23 -1.39 -12.03
C GLN A 161 1.53 -1.20 -10.68
N HIS A 162 1.48 -2.23 -9.84
CA HIS A 162 0.86 -2.19 -8.53
C HIS A 162 1.63 -3.01 -7.50
N ILE A 163 1.47 -2.67 -6.22
CA ILE A 163 2.24 -3.26 -5.12
C ILE A 163 1.42 -3.32 -3.83
N ALA A 164 1.64 -4.37 -3.04
CA ALA A 164 1.17 -4.51 -1.66
C ALA A 164 2.32 -4.86 -0.71
N LEU A 165 2.07 -4.75 0.59
CA LEU A 165 2.99 -5.14 1.65
C LEU A 165 2.32 -6.13 2.60
N ILE A 166 2.99 -7.23 2.92
CA ILE A 166 2.59 -8.17 3.97
C ILE A 166 2.78 -7.49 5.33
N ILE A 167 1.71 -7.36 6.10
CA ILE A 167 1.74 -6.76 7.46
C ILE A 167 1.55 -7.80 8.57
N ASP A 168 1.06 -9.00 8.23
CA ASP A 168 0.96 -10.09 9.18
C ASP A 168 0.99 -11.47 8.49
N LYS A 169 1.45 -12.47 9.24
CA LYS A 169 1.41 -13.88 8.86
C LYS A 169 1.03 -14.70 10.09
N SER A 170 -0.19 -15.18 10.13
CA SER A 170 -0.74 -16.02 11.19
C SER A 170 -1.06 -17.41 10.64
N ALA A 171 -0.33 -18.45 11.06
CA ALA A 171 -0.49 -19.82 10.59
C ALA A 171 -0.58 -19.94 9.04
N ASP A 172 -1.79 -20.12 8.52
CA ASP A 172 -2.11 -20.27 7.10
C ASP A 172 -2.63 -19.00 6.43
N ILE A 173 -2.69 -17.85 7.12
CA ILE A 173 -3.17 -16.58 6.58
C ILE A 173 -2.03 -15.58 6.44
N LEU A 174 -1.91 -15.00 5.25
CA LEU A 174 -1.13 -13.80 4.98
C LEU A 174 -2.08 -12.61 4.93
N THR A 175 -1.82 -11.59 5.75
CA THR A 175 -2.54 -10.32 5.67
C THR A 175 -1.64 -9.28 5.02
N TYR A 176 -2.17 -8.60 4.00
CA TYR A 176 -1.46 -7.54 3.28
C TYR A 176 -2.28 -6.26 3.18
N VAL A 177 -1.58 -5.17 2.89
CA VAL A 177 -2.17 -3.86 2.65
C VAL A 177 -1.66 -3.26 1.35
N HIS A 178 -2.53 -2.52 0.69
CA HIS A 178 -2.20 -1.72 -0.48
C HIS A 178 -3.17 -0.52 -0.60
N SER A 179 -2.85 0.42 -1.50
CA SER A 179 -3.77 1.48 -1.90
C SER A 179 -4.24 1.24 -3.33
N SER A 180 -5.53 1.05 -3.54
CA SER A 180 -6.11 0.66 -4.83
C SER A 180 -7.27 1.59 -5.22
N LYS A 181 -7.44 1.83 -6.52
CA LYS A 181 -8.56 2.65 -7.04
C LYS A 181 -9.79 1.80 -7.40
N GLN A 182 -9.59 0.88 -8.34
CA GLN A 182 -10.65 0.11 -9.01
C GLN A 182 -10.24 -1.36 -9.21
N LEU A 183 -9.07 -1.75 -8.69
CA LEU A 183 -8.60 -3.12 -8.83
C LEU A 183 -9.37 -4.02 -7.87
N SER A 184 -9.74 -3.51 -6.70
CA SER A 184 -10.47 -4.22 -5.66
C SER A 184 -11.87 -3.66 -5.42
N GLU A 185 -12.66 -4.42 -4.67
CA GLU A 185 -13.99 -4.01 -4.18
C GLU A 185 -13.91 -2.77 -3.28
N LYS A 186 -12.83 -2.64 -2.50
CA LYS A 186 -12.60 -1.51 -1.59
C LYS A 186 -11.80 -0.42 -2.28
N TYR A 187 -12.25 0.84 -2.14
CA TYR A 187 -11.54 2.01 -2.65
C TYR A 187 -10.50 2.50 -1.63
N GLY A 188 -9.34 2.95 -2.10
CA GLY A 188 -8.29 3.55 -1.27
C GLY A 188 -7.39 2.52 -0.59
N VAL A 189 -6.83 2.89 0.57
CA VAL A 189 -6.01 2.02 1.41
C VAL A 189 -6.88 0.99 2.12
N HIS A 190 -6.53 -0.29 2.05
CA HIS A 190 -7.27 -1.35 2.76
C HIS A 190 -6.40 -2.59 3.00
N LYS A 191 -6.92 -3.45 3.87
CA LYS A 191 -6.42 -4.80 4.14
C LYS A 191 -7.12 -5.84 3.26
N ALA A 192 -6.36 -6.86 2.91
CA ALA A 192 -6.82 -8.08 2.27
C ALA A 192 -5.97 -9.26 2.73
N SER A 193 -6.37 -10.47 2.35
CA SER A 193 -5.74 -11.70 2.84
C SER A 193 -5.64 -12.80 1.80
N ILE A 194 -4.65 -13.68 2.00
CA ILE A 194 -4.39 -14.88 1.21
C ILE A 194 -4.33 -16.06 2.18
N ARG A 195 -5.10 -17.11 1.92
CA ARG A 195 -4.99 -18.38 2.62
C ARG A 195 -3.99 -19.28 1.90
N ILE A 196 -2.93 -19.66 2.61
CA ILE A 196 -1.90 -20.61 2.22
C ILE A 196 -2.50 -22.02 2.32
N THR A 197 -2.67 -22.67 1.17
CA THR A 197 -3.11 -24.07 1.09
C THR A 197 -1.95 -25.03 0.83
N ASP A 198 -0.85 -24.53 0.25
CA ASP A 198 0.36 -25.31 -0.02
C ASP A 198 1.60 -24.41 0.17
N PRO A 199 2.28 -24.47 1.32
CA PRO A 199 3.41 -23.60 1.62
C PRO A 199 4.64 -23.83 0.72
N SER A 200 4.68 -24.94 -0.03
CA SER A 200 5.77 -25.25 -0.95
C SER A 200 5.63 -24.54 -2.31
N LYS A 201 4.45 -23.97 -2.59
CA LYS A 201 4.10 -23.32 -3.86
C LYS A 201 4.10 -21.79 -3.77
N GLY A 202 4.08 -21.12 -4.92
CA GLY A 202 3.93 -19.67 -5.03
C GLY A 202 2.51 -19.18 -4.73
N LEU A 203 2.30 -17.86 -4.69
CA LEU A 203 0.99 -17.27 -4.35
C LEU A 203 -0.11 -17.54 -5.39
N GLU A 204 0.26 -17.88 -6.62
CA GLU A 204 -0.65 -18.26 -7.70
C GLU A 204 -1.41 -19.56 -7.41
N PHE A 205 -0.91 -20.38 -6.48
CA PHE A 205 -1.54 -21.64 -6.05
C PHE A 205 -2.33 -21.48 -4.75
N GLN A 206 -2.49 -20.25 -4.24
CA GLN A 206 -3.10 -19.98 -2.93
C GLN A 206 -4.47 -19.34 -3.09
N ILE A 207 -5.27 -19.34 -2.02
CA ILE A 207 -6.64 -18.81 -2.07
C ILE A 207 -6.61 -17.34 -1.70
N TRP A 208 -6.77 -16.48 -2.70
CA TRP A 208 -6.94 -15.05 -2.51
C TRP A 208 -8.35 -14.76 -2.04
N GLN A 209 -8.48 -14.05 -0.92
CA GLN A 209 -9.80 -13.69 -0.36
C GLN A 209 -10.29 -12.33 -0.85
N GLU A 210 -9.40 -11.53 -1.46
CA GLU A 210 -9.76 -10.26 -2.06
C GLU A 210 -10.52 -10.44 -3.38
N LYS A 211 -11.56 -9.61 -3.54
CA LYS A 211 -12.35 -9.52 -4.76
C LYS A 211 -12.10 -8.20 -5.48
N THR A 212 -12.28 -8.22 -6.78
CA THR A 212 -12.33 -7.02 -7.61
C THR A 212 -13.66 -6.30 -7.44
N GLY A 213 -13.77 -5.06 -7.93
CA GLY A 213 -15.04 -4.33 -7.95
C GLY A 213 -16.16 -5.00 -8.77
N LYS A 214 -15.84 -6.04 -9.56
CA LYS A 214 -16.81 -6.88 -10.28
C LYS A 214 -17.11 -8.21 -9.57
N GLY A 215 -16.49 -8.49 -8.43
CA GLY A 215 -16.61 -9.75 -7.70
C GLY A 215 -15.59 -10.82 -8.09
N ASP A 216 -14.83 -10.64 -9.17
CA ASP A 216 -13.77 -11.60 -9.59
C ASP A 216 -12.71 -11.79 -8.49
N ASN A 217 -12.03 -12.93 -8.46
CA ASN A 217 -10.88 -13.15 -7.59
C ASN A 217 -9.72 -12.21 -7.97
N PHE A 218 -9.22 -11.42 -7.01
CA PHE A 218 -8.20 -10.40 -7.28
C PHE A 218 -6.86 -11.01 -7.72
N GLY A 219 -6.40 -12.05 -7.02
CA GLY A 219 -5.14 -12.71 -7.31
C GLY A 219 -5.12 -13.31 -8.70
N GLN A 220 -6.16 -14.07 -9.06
CA GLN A 220 -6.26 -14.66 -10.40
C GLN A 220 -6.24 -13.61 -11.53
N LYS A 221 -6.79 -12.42 -11.28
CA LYS A 221 -6.87 -11.37 -12.30
C LYS A 221 -5.58 -10.56 -12.44
N TYR A 222 -4.91 -10.26 -11.33
CA TYR A 222 -3.85 -9.25 -11.29
C TYR A 222 -2.48 -9.78 -10.84
N PHE A 223 -2.40 -10.97 -10.26
CA PHE A 223 -1.14 -11.61 -9.91
C PHE A 223 -0.74 -12.56 -11.04
N ARG A 224 0.23 -12.12 -11.84
CA ARG A 224 0.64 -12.75 -13.10
C ARG A 224 2.14 -13.07 -13.09
N PRO A 225 2.55 -14.22 -12.50
CA PRO A 225 3.96 -14.59 -12.38
C PRO A 225 4.71 -14.58 -13.72
N GLU A 226 4.02 -14.87 -14.83
CA GLU A 226 4.59 -14.93 -16.17
C GLU A 226 5.07 -13.57 -16.71
N ILE A 227 4.56 -12.46 -16.16
CA ILE A 227 5.03 -11.09 -16.49
C ILE A 227 5.90 -10.49 -15.37
N GLY A 228 6.41 -11.34 -14.47
CA GLY A 228 7.37 -10.95 -13.43
C GLY A 228 6.74 -10.55 -12.10
N ASP A 229 5.45 -10.81 -11.89
CA ASP A 229 4.86 -10.69 -10.55
C ASP A 229 5.45 -11.74 -9.60
N GLY A 230 5.34 -11.46 -8.30
CA GLY A 230 5.96 -12.28 -7.29
C GLY A 230 6.05 -11.57 -5.95
N ILE A 231 6.73 -12.24 -5.02
CA ILE A 231 7.03 -11.71 -3.70
C ILE A 231 8.48 -11.25 -3.67
N PHE A 232 8.72 -10.08 -3.08
CA PHE A 232 10.02 -9.43 -3.04
C PHE A 232 10.32 -9.00 -1.61
N ARG A 233 11.46 -9.45 -1.08
CA ARG A 233 11.99 -9.03 0.22
C ARG A 233 13.13 -8.04 0.00
N LEU A 234 13.09 -6.91 0.68
CA LEU A 234 14.22 -5.98 0.69
C LEU A 234 15.46 -6.67 1.25
N LYS A 235 16.58 -6.59 0.54
CA LYS A 235 17.90 -7.08 1.00
C LYS A 235 18.33 -6.45 2.32
N ALA A 236 17.84 -5.24 2.59
CA ALA A 236 18.09 -4.53 3.83
C ALA A 236 17.36 -5.12 5.04
N PHE A 237 16.30 -5.92 4.84
CA PHE A 237 15.48 -6.49 5.93
C PHE A 237 16.01 -7.85 6.40
N PRO A 238 15.69 -8.26 7.65
CA PRO A 238 16.01 -9.57 8.22
C PRO A 238 15.73 -10.77 7.32
#